data_AF-A0A7X9GKB8-F1
#
_entry.id   AF-A0A7X9GKB8-F1
#
_cell.length_a   1.000
_cell.length_b   1.000
_cell.length_c   1.000
_cell.angle_alpha   90.00
_cell.angle_beta   90.00
_cell.angle_gamma   90.00
#
_symmetry.space_group_name_H-M   'P 1'
#
loop_
_entity.id
_entity.type
_entity.pdbx_description
1 polymer ?
#
loop_
_entity_poly.entity_id
_entity_poly.type
_entity_poly.pdbx_seq_one_letter_code
_entity_poly.pdbx_strand_id
1 'polypeptide(L)'
;MHSKKIPALLIFIILIIFLGTSTAGTTVPSSEIVLIPLDSRPCNTDYIMYAAGALDKKLSYPKDFIDNYNQPSRQDNLYKFLYDSLDTADTYIIFTNQIINGGLIASRDPLSYIGIEEKINDFTNFLELAKEYDKQVFVVSVLPRVIPSQFTDLWNFRDELISFSNQFGSIDLDVFQNAYQSPPKEIIAKYLSIYSGSDLIVNQMKDSVDKGLIDLFIIGQDDTYKESITNHQINKYLQYSNEKIIVQPGADELTKLILAKIIRNETSNYPLDINLNYTDTSESKEIRAYESTSTEKRADQILQFLNIKNNTSSENIAIIHNKAGTSETSINSIYNNVNKKYLSLIDIAYINRGDPELFIEPSFLKNLNGYS
;
A
#
# COMPACT_ATOMS: atom_id res chain seq x y z
N MET A 1 -49.96 -64.84 44.46
CA MET A 1 -49.32 -63.87 45.38
C MET A 1 -49.02 -62.59 44.60
N HIS A 2 -49.55 -61.48 45.11
CA HIS A 2 -49.13 -60.07 44.94
C HIS A 2 -48.86 -59.51 43.52
N SER A 3 -49.68 -58.57 43.03
CA SER A 3 -49.64 -57.11 43.34
C SER A 3 -49.05 -56.37 42.12
N LYS A 4 -49.52 -55.25 41.56
CA LYS A 4 -50.53 -54.22 41.86
C LYS A 4 -50.76 -53.39 40.57
N LYS A 5 -51.82 -52.59 40.60
CA LYS A 5 -52.44 -51.73 39.58
C LYS A 5 -51.57 -50.52 39.11
N ILE A 6 -51.68 -50.13 37.82
CA ILE A 6 -52.12 -48.83 37.18
C ILE A 6 -51.58 -47.48 37.79
N PRO A 7 -51.44 -46.29 37.11
CA PRO A 7 -51.63 -45.83 35.69
C PRO A 7 -50.52 -44.87 35.10
N ALA A 8 -50.71 -44.49 33.83
CA ALA A 8 -50.50 -43.17 33.20
C ALA A 8 -49.17 -42.40 33.35
N LEU A 9 -48.51 -42.16 32.21
CA LEU A 9 -48.10 -40.79 31.84
C LEU A 9 -48.02 -40.65 30.32
N LEU A 10 -48.92 -39.84 29.76
CA LEU A 10 -48.74 -39.23 28.45
C LEU A 10 -47.45 -38.42 28.47
N ILE A 11 -46.49 -38.73 27.59
CA ILE A 11 -45.46 -37.77 27.20
C ILE A 11 -45.69 -37.45 25.73
N PHE A 12 -46.31 -36.31 25.53
CA PHE A 12 -46.53 -35.63 24.27
C PHE A 12 -45.19 -35.01 23.87
N ILE A 13 -44.38 -35.68 23.05
CA ILE A 13 -43.17 -35.08 22.47
C ILE A 13 -43.60 -34.31 21.23
N ILE A 14 -43.81 -33.01 21.42
CA ILE A 14 -43.89 -32.03 20.35
C ILE A 14 -42.49 -31.95 19.72
N LEU A 15 -42.30 -32.63 18.60
CA LEU A 15 -41.14 -32.40 17.73
C LEU A 15 -41.50 -31.20 16.84
N ILE A 16 -41.11 -29.99 17.27
CA ILE A 16 -41.09 -28.83 16.38
C ILE A 16 -40.00 -29.12 15.35
N ILE A 17 -40.44 -29.55 14.16
CA ILE A 17 -39.61 -29.49 12.96
C ILE A 17 -39.47 -28.00 12.64
N PHE A 18 -38.39 -27.37 13.12
CA PHE A 18 -37.90 -26.16 12.49
C PHE A 18 -37.40 -26.59 11.11
N LEU A 19 -38.29 -26.52 10.10
CA LEU A 19 -37.85 -26.26 8.74
C LEU A 19 -37.24 -24.86 8.77
N GLY A 20 -35.96 -24.81 9.17
CA GLY A 20 -35.10 -23.71 8.76
C GLY A 20 -35.06 -23.78 7.25
N THR A 21 -35.82 -22.89 6.60
CA THR A 21 -35.55 -22.51 5.23
C THR A 21 -34.13 -21.98 5.23
N SER A 22 -33.17 -22.85 4.89
CA SER A 22 -31.89 -22.43 4.38
C SER A 22 -32.22 -21.67 3.10
N THR A 23 -32.40 -20.36 3.22
CA THR A 23 -32.12 -19.46 2.12
C THR A 23 -30.68 -19.79 1.77
N ALA A 24 -30.49 -20.56 0.70
CA ALA A 24 -29.21 -20.69 0.04
C ALA A 24 -28.78 -19.26 -0.19
N GLY A 25 -27.87 -18.77 0.65
CA GLY A 25 -27.16 -17.54 0.37
C GLY A 25 -26.58 -17.79 -1.00
N THR A 26 -26.99 -16.99 -1.98
CA THR A 26 -26.25 -16.87 -3.22
C THR A 26 -24.82 -16.60 -2.79
N THR A 27 -23.96 -17.62 -2.85
CA THR A 27 -22.53 -17.45 -2.71
C THR A 27 -22.15 -16.56 -3.87
N VAL A 28 -22.06 -15.26 -3.62
CA VAL A 28 -21.37 -14.35 -4.53
C VAL A 28 -20.00 -15.00 -4.71
N PRO A 29 -19.61 -15.38 -5.94
CA PRO A 29 -18.28 -15.93 -6.17
C PRO A 29 -17.28 -14.97 -5.52
N SER A 30 -16.42 -15.45 -4.62
CA SER A 30 -15.46 -14.56 -3.97
C SER A 30 -14.58 -14.00 -5.08
N SER A 31 -14.63 -12.69 -5.30
CA SER A 31 -13.81 -12.04 -6.32
C SER A 31 -12.33 -12.39 -6.07
N GLU A 32 -11.67 -12.92 -7.10
CA GLU A 32 -10.27 -13.34 -7.03
C GLU A 32 -9.36 -12.20 -7.45
N ILE A 33 -8.50 -11.79 -6.52
CA ILE A 33 -7.48 -10.77 -6.72
C ILE A 33 -6.15 -11.47 -6.98
N VAL A 34 -5.55 -11.19 -8.12
CA VAL A 34 -4.19 -11.63 -8.44
C VAL A 34 -3.23 -10.48 -8.16
N LEU A 35 -2.23 -10.73 -7.34
CA LEU A 35 -1.24 -9.75 -6.90
C LEU A 35 0.15 -10.11 -7.44
N ILE A 36 0.77 -9.15 -8.13
CA ILE A 36 2.23 -9.08 -8.25
C ILE A 36 2.69 -8.00 -7.25
N PRO A 37 3.22 -8.38 -6.07
CA PRO A 37 3.47 -7.47 -4.97
C PRO A 37 4.67 -6.57 -5.24
N LEU A 38 4.86 -5.52 -4.43
CA LEU A 38 6.02 -4.62 -4.52
C LEU A 38 7.36 -5.35 -4.33
N ASP A 39 7.41 -6.22 -3.34
CA ASP A 39 8.53 -7.10 -3.03
C ASP A 39 8.09 -8.27 -2.13
N SER A 40 9.06 -9.08 -1.71
CA SER A 40 8.88 -10.27 -0.86
C SER A 40 8.61 -10.01 0.62
N ARG A 41 8.60 -8.77 1.10
CA ARG A 41 8.39 -8.50 2.54
C ARG A 41 6.95 -8.84 2.94
N PRO A 42 6.70 -9.34 4.18
CA PRO A 42 5.36 -9.69 4.64
C PRO A 42 4.32 -8.57 4.54
N CYS A 43 4.74 -7.31 4.67
CA CYS A 43 3.86 -6.15 4.49
C CYS A 43 3.26 -6.05 3.09
N ASN A 44 3.95 -6.56 2.07
CA ASN A 44 3.53 -6.56 0.67
C ASN A 44 2.93 -7.92 0.22
N THR A 45 2.99 -8.96 1.06
CA THR A 45 2.58 -10.33 0.74
C THR A 45 1.61 -10.89 1.78
N ASP A 46 2.10 -11.59 2.81
CA ASP A 46 1.28 -12.34 3.75
C ASP A 46 0.25 -11.46 4.48
N TYR A 47 0.62 -10.23 4.87
CA TYR A 47 -0.29 -9.30 5.53
C TYR A 47 -1.41 -8.85 4.59
N ILE A 48 -1.13 -8.74 3.29
CA ILE A 48 -2.12 -8.42 2.27
C ILE A 48 -3.09 -9.59 2.08
N MET A 49 -2.58 -10.81 2.06
CA MET A 49 -3.40 -12.02 1.98
C MET A 49 -4.34 -12.14 3.19
N TYR A 50 -3.84 -11.87 4.41
CA TYR A 50 -4.69 -11.86 5.61
C TYR A 50 -5.73 -10.73 5.57
N ALA A 51 -5.34 -9.53 5.12
CA ALA A 51 -6.27 -8.41 4.98
C ALA A 51 -7.38 -8.72 3.96
N ALA A 52 -7.04 -9.30 2.80
CA ALA A 52 -8.01 -9.73 1.80
C ALA A 52 -8.95 -10.82 2.36
N GLY A 53 -8.40 -11.82 3.06
CA GLY A 53 -9.20 -12.87 3.69
C GLY A 53 -10.17 -12.36 4.75
N ALA A 54 -9.77 -11.35 5.54
CA ALA A 54 -10.66 -10.68 6.50
C ALA A 54 -11.80 -9.88 5.83
N LEU A 55 -11.70 -9.65 4.52
CA LEU A 55 -12.68 -8.95 3.69
C LEU A 55 -13.42 -9.91 2.75
N ASP A 56 -13.38 -11.22 3.03
CA ASP A 56 -13.97 -12.29 2.22
C ASP A 56 -13.51 -12.27 0.74
N LYS A 57 -12.28 -11.81 0.48
CA LYS A 57 -11.63 -11.84 -0.84
C LYS A 57 -10.60 -12.95 -0.91
N LYS A 58 -10.56 -13.64 -2.05
CA LYS A 58 -9.47 -14.57 -2.37
C LYS A 58 -8.34 -13.76 -3.00
N LEU A 59 -7.12 -13.88 -2.47
CA LEU A 59 -5.94 -13.26 -3.03
C LEU A 59 -4.85 -14.30 -3.28
N SER A 60 -4.27 -14.29 -4.48
CA SER A 60 -3.15 -15.16 -4.87
C SER A 60 -1.97 -14.33 -5.37
N TYR A 61 -0.75 -14.79 -5.09
CA TYR A 61 0.49 -14.19 -5.58
C TYR A 61 1.54 -15.27 -5.85
N PRO A 62 2.52 -15.05 -6.75
CA PRO A 62 3.48 -16.07 -7.17
C PRO A 62 4.65 -16.18 -6.18
N LYS A 63 4.39 -16.69 -4.97
CA LYS A 63 5.33 -16.71 -3.83
C LYS A 63 6.74 -17.24 -4.16
N ASP A 64 6.86 -18.25 -5.01
CA ASP A 64 8.14 -18.87 -5.33
C ASP A 64 8.94 -18.13 -6.42
N PHE A 65 8.34 -17.12 -7.05
CA PHE A 65 8.89 -16.43 -8.22
C PHE A 65 9.10 -14.93 -8.02
N ILE A 66 8.59 -14.37 -6.93
CA ILE A 66 8.94 -13.01 -6.50
C ILE A 66 10.42 -12.92 -6.09
N ASP A 67 10.90 -11.69 -5.98
CA ASP A 67 12.24 -11.38 -5.48
C ASP A 67 12.53 -12.04 -4.12
N ASN A 68 13.79 -12.05 -3.76
CA ASN A 68 14.19 -12.07 -2.37
C ASN A 68 15.21 -10.96 -2.14
N TYR A 69 15.45 -10.60 -0.89
CA TYR A 69 16.36 -9.50 -0.52
C TYR A 69 17.69 -9.46 -1.29
N ASN A 70 18.21 -10.61 -1.75
CA ASN A 70 19.48 -10.73 -2.47
C ASN A 70 19.34 -11.02 -3.98
N GLN A 71 18.14 -11.32 -4.48
CA GLN A 71 17.93 -11.76 -5.86
C GLN A 71 16.64 -11.16 -6.44
N PRO A 72 16.69 -10.62 -7.67
CA PRO A 72 15.49 -10.20 -8.37
C PRO A 72 14.51 -11.35 -8.61
N SER A 73 13.26 -11.00 -8.89
CA SER A 73 12.20 -11.95 -9.26
C SER A 73 12.53 -12.72 -10.56
N ARG A 74 11.87 -13.86 -10.75
CA ARG A 74 11.94 -14.66 -11.99
C ARG A 74 10.84 -14.20 -12.94
N GLN A 75 11.13 -13.20 -13.76
CA GLN A 75 10.13 -12.47 -14.56
C GLN A 75 9.29 -13.39 -15.45
N ASP A 76 9.89 -14.34 -16.17
CA ASP A 76 9.16 -15.30 -17.02
C ASP A 76 8.09 -16.08 -16.23
N ASN A 77 8.41 -16.45 -14.98
CA ASN A 77 7.47 -17.15 -14.11
C ASN A 77 6.36 -16.22 -13.58
N LEU A 78 6.65 -14.93 -13.38
CA LEU A 78 5.62 -13.94 -13.03
C LEU A 78 4.61 -13.78 -14.16
N TYR A 79 5.08 -13.63 -15.40
CA TYR A 79 4.21 -13.57 -16.58
C TYR A 79 3.42 -14.86 -16.76
N LYS A 80 4.07 -16.03 -16.63
CA LYS A 80 3.36 -17.30 -16.68
C LYS A 80 2.23 -17.36 -15.66
N PHE A 81 2.48 -16.93 -14.42
CA PHE A 81 1.45 -16.88 -13.38
C PHE A 81 0.30 -15.95 -13.76
N LEU A 82 0.59 -14.76 -14.29
CA LEU A 82 -0.42 -13.81 -14.76
C LEU A 82 -1.28 -14.39 -15.90
N TYR A 83 -0.66 -14.99 -16.92
CA TYR A 83 -1.37 -15.61 -18.03
C TYR A 83 -2.21 -16.82 -17.59
N ASP A 84 -1.66 -17.68 -16.71
CA ASP A 84 -2.38 -18.85 -16.18
C ASP A 84 -3.60 -18.44 -15.32
N SER A 85 -3.65 -17.20 -14.81
CA SER A 85 -4.75 -16.69 -13.99
C SER A 85 -5.86 -15.96 -14.76
N LEU A 86 -5.75 -15.78 -16.08
CA LEU A 86 -6.72 -15.02 -16.88
C LEU A 86 -8.16 -15.55 -16.78
N ASP A 87 -8.34 -16.86 -16.67
CA ASP A 87 -9.68 -17.45 -16.58
C ASP A 87 -10.34 -17.26 -15.20
N THR A 88 -9.55 -17.11 -14.14
CA THR A 88 -10.05 -17.13 -12.75
C THR A 88 -9.99 -15.79 -12.04
N ALA A 89 -9.03 -14.92 -12.38
CA ALA A 89 -8.89 -13.62 -11.76
C ALA A 89 -10.03 -12.69 -12.16
N ASP A 90 -10.48 -11.83 -11.25
CA ASP A 90 -11.38 -10.70 -11.59
C ASP A 90 -10.61 -9.38 -11.60
N THR A 91 -9.65 -9.26 -10.69
CA THR A 91 -8.87 -8.04 -10.47
C THR A 91 -7.38 -8.37 -10.40
N TYR A 92 -6.57 -7.56 -11.08
CA TYR A 92 -5.12 -7.56 -10.96
C TYR A 92 -4.65 -6.34 -10.17
N ILE A 93 -3.69 -6.56 -9.27
CA ILE A 93 -2.88 -5.50 -8.66
C ILE A 93 -1.43 -5.80 -8.99
N ILE A 94 -0.78 -4.95 -9.78
CA ILE A 94 0.56 -5.24 -10.33
C ILE A 94 1.52 -4.09 -10.07
N PHE A 95 2.62 -4.38 -9.37
CA PHE A 95 3.72 -3.44 -9.20
C PHE A 95 4.70 -3.51 -10.37
N THR A 96 4.95 -2.38 -11.01
CA THR A 96 5.93 -2.26 -12.10
C THR A 96 7.35 -2.56 -11.61
N ASN A 97 7.69 -2.14 -10.39
CA ASN A 97 8.96 -2.46 -9.75
C ASN A 97 9.24 -3.97 -9.77
N GLN A 98 8.23 -4.79 -9.52
CA GLN A 98 8.36 -6.24 -9.46
C GLN A 98 8.36 -6.89 -10.83
N ILE A 99 7.40 -6.54 -11.71
CA ILE A 99 7.24 -7.19 -13.01
C ILE A 99 8.30 -6.73 -14.03
N ILE A 100 8.79 -5.47 -13.95
CA ILE A 100 9.78 -4.89 -14.89
C ILE A 100 11.20 -4.93 -14.33
N ASN A 101 11.41 -4.48 -13.10
CA ASN A 101 12.77 -4.38 -12.52
C ASN A 101 13.19 -5.62 -11.74
N GLY A 102 12.24 -6.46 -11.36
CA GLY A 102 12.49 -7.63 -10.53
C GLY A 102 12.45 -7.37 -9.03
N GLY A 103 11.88 -6.25 -8.60
CA GLY A 103 11.54 -5.89 -7.21
C GLY A 103 12.05 -4.53 -6.77
N LEU A 104 11.58 -4.07 -5.60
CA LEU A 104 11.88 -2.71 -5.11
C LEU A 104 13.38 -2.44 -4.94
N ILE A 105 14.16 -3.41 -4.43
CA ILE A 105 15.62 -3.26 -4.31
C ILE A 105 16.25 -3.25 -5.71
N ALA A 106 15.81 -4.14 -6.61
CA ALA A 106 16.33 -4.24 -7.96
C ALA A 106 16.04 -2.97 -8.78
N SER A 107 14.90 -2.31 -8.58
CA SER A 107 14.58 -1.03 -9.23
C SER A 107 15.50 0.13 -8.83
N ARG A 108 16.34 -0.05 -7.80
CA ARG A 108 17.39 0.92 -7.39
C ARG A 108 18.72 0.68 -8.09
N ASP A 109 18.82 -0.33 -8.96
CA ASP A 109 20.00 -0.62 -9.77
C ASP A 109 19.80 -0.11 -11.20
N PRO A 110 20.71 0.72 -11.75
CA PRO A 110 20.68 1.14 -13.15
C PRO A 110 20.57 -0.03 -14.15
N LEU A 111 21.17 -1.18 -13.85
CA LEU A 111 21.16 -2.35 -14.72
C LEU A 111 19.77 -2.96 -14.89
N SER A 112 18.86 -2.76 -13.94
CA SER A 112 17.48 -3.26 -14.04
C SER A 112 16.69 -2.62 -15.18
N TYR A 113 17.13 -1.45 -15.67
CA TYR A 113 16.52 -0.68 -16.75
C TYR A 113 17.12 -1.00 -18.13
N ILE A 114 18.07 -1.93 -18.23
CA ILE A 114 18.53 -2.44 -19.53
C ILE A 114 17.39 -3.20 -20.21
N GLY A 115 17.16 -2.93 -21.50
CA GLY A 115 16.08 -3.55 -22.28
C GLY A 115 14.69 -3.08 -21.86
N ILE A 116 14.57 -1.92 -21.21
CA ILE A 116 13.31 -1.46 -20.63
C ILE A 116 12.15 -1.35 -21.61
N GLU A 117 12.40 -0.99 -22.87
CA GLU A 117 11.35 -0.90 -23.88
C GLU A 117 10.71 -2.27 -24.16
N GLU A 118 11.53 -3.32 -24.26
CA GLU A 118 11.05 -4.71 -24.42
C GLU A 118 10.22 -5.14 -23.20
N LYS A 119 10.73 -4.89 -22.00
CA LYS A 119 10.02 -5.22 -20.75
C LYS A 119 8.69 -4.47 -20.61
N ILE A 120 8.64 -3.22 -21.02
CA ILE A 120 7.39 -2.43 -21.05
C ILE A 120 6.43 -3.03 -22.07
N ASN A 121 6.90 -3.37 -23.28
CA ASN A 121 6.07 -3.99 -24.30
C ASN A 121 5.48 -5.33 -23.84
N ASP A 122 6.27 -6.18 -23.17
CA ASP A 122 5.79 -7.44 -22.60
C ASP A 122 4.69 -7.20 -21.56
N PHE A 123 4.87 -6.18 -20.71
CA PHE A 123 3.83 -5.82 -19.75
C PHE A 123 2.57 -5.28 -20.44
N THR A 124 2.71 -4.40 -21.44
CA THR A 124 1.59 -3.88 -22.23
C THR A 124 0.84 -5.00 -22.95
N ASN A 125 1.52 -5.99 -23.51
CA ASN A 125 0.90 -7.16 -24.14
C ASN A 125 0.02 -7.94 -23.15
N PHE A 126 0.48 -8.11 -21.89
CA PHE A 126 -0.35 -8.70 -20.85
C PHE A 126 -1.57 -7.82 -20.51
N LEU A 127 -1.39 -6.49 -20.39
CA LEU A 127 -2.47 -5.56 -20.08
C LEU A 127 -3.58 -5.59 -21.15
N GLU A 128 -3.20 -5.63 -22.44
CA GLU A 128 -4.13 -5.78 -23.56
C GLU A 128 -4.95 -7.06 -23.43
N LEU A 129 -4.29 -8.20 -23.19
CA LEU A 129 -4.99 -9.47 -23.03
C LEU A 129 -5.89 -9.49 -21.78
N ALA A 130 -5.46 -8.90 -20.66
CA ALA A 130 -6.29 -8.76 -19.47
C ALA A 130 -7.58 -7.98 -19.78
N LYS A 131 -7.53 -6.96 -20.64
CA LYS A 131 -8.72 -6.24 -21.09
C LYS A 131 -9.60 -7.01 -22.07
N GLU A 132 -9.02 -7.82 -22.94
CA GLU A 132 -9.80 -8.74 -23.78
C GLU A 132 -10.62 -9.74 -22.93
N TYR A 133 -10.11 -10.12 -21.76
CA TYR A 133 -10.78 -10.99 -20.79
C TYR A 133 -11.64 -10.22 -19.76
N ASP A 134 -11.93 -8.93 -20.01
CA ASP A 134 -12.76 -8.06 -19.17
C ASP A 134 -12.30 -7.97 -17.70
N LYS A 135 -10.98 -7.86 -17.49
CA LYS A 135 -10.38 -7.81 -16.15
C LYS A 135 -10.21 -6.39 -15.66
N GLN A 136 -10.42 -6.22 -14.35
CA GLN A 136 -10.03 -4.99 -13.67
C GLN A 136 -8.52 -5.01 -13.40
N VAL A 137 -7.83 -3.93 -13.72
CA VAL A 137 -6.37 -3.85 -13.65
C VAL A 137 -5.95 -2.58 -12.93
N PHE A 138 -5.30 -2.78 -11.79
CA PHE A 138 -4.64 -1.74 -11.01
C PHE A 138 -3.14 -1.91 -11.09
N VAL A 139 -2.45 -0.83 -11.44
CA VAL A 139 -0.99 -0.81 -11.58
C VAL A 139 -0.40 0.16 -10.58
N VAL A 140 0.74 -0.21 -10.00
CA VAL A 140 1.46 0.62 -9.04
C VAL A 140 2.91 0.79 -9.51
N SER A 141 3.41 2.02 -9.50
CA SER A 141 4.84 2.31 -9.68
C SER A 141 5.34 3.09 -8.48
N VAL A 142 6.26 2.51 -7.71
CA VAL A 142 6.92 3.20 -6.60
C VAL A 142 8.17 3.88 -7.14
N LEU A 143 8.22 5.21 -7.03
CA LEU A 143 9.35 6.00 -7.50
C LEU A 143 10.64 5.72 -6.70
N PRO A 144 11.82 5.94 -7.29
CA PRO A 144 13.09 5.56 -6.67
C PRO A 144 13.34 6.30 -5.36
N ARG A 145 13.88 5.57 -4.37
CA ARG A 145 14.40 6.12 -3.13
C ARG A 145 15.63 7.02 -3.37
N VAL A 146 15.77 8.07 -2.57
CA VAL A 146 16.92 9.00 -2.64
C VAL A 146 18.23 8.33 -2.28
N ILE A 147 18.24 7.52 -1.22
CA ILE A 147 19.43 6.80 -0.79
C ILE A 147 19.74 5.69 -1.82
N PRO A 148 20.93 5.68 -2.44
CA PRO A 148 21.29 4.67 -3.43
C PRO A 148 21.32 3.26 -2.82
N SER A 149 21.19 2.25 -3.68
CA SER A 149 21.29 0.85 -3.27
C SER A 149 22.66 0.53 -2.69
N GLN A 150 22.70 -0.18 -1.56
CA GLN A 150 23.93 -0.69 -0.96
C GLN A 150 24.62 -1.78 -1.79
N PHE A 151 23.93 -2.31 -2.82
CA PHE A 151 24.41 -3.40 -3.67
C PHE A 151 25.08 -2.91 -4.96
N THR A 152 25.19 -1.59 -5.16
CA THR A 152 25.81 -0.99 -6.36
C THR A 152 27.03 -0.15 -5.97
N ASP A 153 27.85 0.21 -6.97
CA ASP A 153 28.99 1.11 -6.78
C ASP A 153 28.59 2.53 -6.37
N LEU A 154 27.31 2.90 -6.55
CA LEU A 154 26.72 4.15 -6.09
C LEU A 154 26.80 4.31 -4.56
N TRP A 155 26.78 3.20 -3.82
CA TRP A 155 26.85 3.24 -2.35
C TRP A 155 28.11 3.93 -1.81
N ASN A 156 29.21 3.83 -2.56
CA ASN A 156 30.48 4.48 -2.19
C ASN A 156 30.41 6.01 -2.17
N PHE A 157 29.37 6.57 -2.80
CA PHE A 157 29.12 8.01 -2.93
C PHE A 157 27.77 8.42 -2.34
N ARG A 158 27.29 7.65 -1.36
CA ARG A 158 25.94 7.80 -0.79
C ARG A 158 25.65 9.23 -0.37
N ASP A 159 26.52 9.83 0.44
CA ASP A 159 26.25 11.13 1.06
C ASP A 159 26.31 12.26 0.04
N GLU A 160 27.23 12.18 -0.92
CA GLU A 160 27.33 13.14 -2.02
C GLU A 160 26.14 13.04 -2.98
N LEU A 161 25.64 11.83 -3.27
CA LEU A 161 24.44 11.64 -4.09
C LEU A 161 23.17 12.13 -3.37
N ILE A 162 23.05 11.95 -2.06
CA ILE A 162 21.97 12.55 -1.26
C ILE A 162 22.06 14.08 -1.30
N SER A 163 23.27 14.64 -1.15
CA SER A 163 23.52 16.08 -1.22
C SER A 163 23.16 16.67 -2.59
N PHE A 164 23.57 15.99 -3.67
CA PHE A 164 23.18 16.33 -5.04
C PHE A 164 21.66 16.29 -5.21
N SER A 165 21.03 15.20 -4.78
CA SER A 165 19.58 14.98 -4.85
C SER A 165 18.79 16.11 -4.19
N ASN A 166 19.20 16.56 -2.99
CA ASN A 166 18.53 17.61 -2.24
C ASN A 166 18.71 19.02 -2.83
N GLN A 167 19.57 19.17 -3.84
CA GLN A 167 19.76 20.41 -4.57
C GLN A 167 19.24 20.31 -6.02
N PHE A 168 18.63 19.17 -6.37
CA PHE A 168 18.19 18.89 -7.73
C PHE A 168 17.22 19.98 -8.22
N GLY A 169 17.38 20.42 -9.47
CA GLY A 169 16.59 21.51 -10.06
C GLY A 169 16.93 22.92 -9.56
N SER A 170 17.65 23.07 -8.43
CA SER A 170 18.15 24.35 -7.93
C SER A 170 19.61 24.63 -8.31
N ILE A 171 20.38 23.57 -8.55
CA ILE A 171 21.78 23.65 -9.00
C ILE A 171 21.93 23.01 -10.39
N ASP A 172 22.69 23.68 -11.26
CA ASP A 172 23.10 23.11 -12.54
C ASP A 172 24.13 21.98 -12.32
N LEU A 173 24.05 20.92 -13.12
CA LEU A 173 24.90 19.74 -12.97
C LEU A 173 26.39 20.07 -13.15
N ASP A 174 26.74 20.94 -14.11
CA ASP A 174 28.13 21.34 -14.32
C ASP A 174 28.62 22.24 -13.18
N VAL A 175 27.73 23.07 -12.60
CA VAL A 175 28.05 23.85 -11.39
C VAL A 175 28.33 22.95 -10.20
N PHE A 176 27.48 21.95 -9.95
CA PHE A 176 27.69 20.96 -8.89
C PHE A 176 29.01 20.21 -9.08
N GLN A 177 29.27 19.73 -10.30
CA GLN A 177 30.49 18.98 -10.63
C GLN A 177 31.77 19.81 -10.46
N ASN A 178 31.75 21.07 -10.87
CA ASN A 178 32.88 21.98 -10.69
C ASN A 178 33.18 22.28 -9.21
N ALA A 179 32.15 22.31 -8.36
CA ALA A 179 32.28 22.63 -6.94
C ALA A 179 32.79 21.45 -6.09
N TYR A 180 32.30 20.23 -6.35
CA TYR A 180 32.55 19.09 -5.46
C TYR A 180 33.60 18.10 -5.99
N GLN A 181 33.77 17.97 -7.32
CA GLN A 181 34.65 17.00 -8.01
C GLN A 181 34.42 15.50 -7.67
N SER A 182 33.65 15.20 -6.63
CA SER A 182 33.14 13.89 -6.21
C SER A 182 31.62 14.03 -6.00
N PRO A 183 30.80 13.08 -6.50
CA PRO A 183 31.20 11.86 -7.19
C PRO A 183 31.57 12.11 -8.67
N PRO A 184 32.30 11.18 -9.32
CA PRO A 184 32.58 11.25 -10.75
C PRO A 184 31.31 11.45 -11.59
N LYS A 185 31.43 12.14 -12.74
CA LYS A 185 30.29 12.42 -13.63
C LYS A 185 29.54 11.14 -14.02
N GLU A 186 30.26 10.05 -14.22
CA GLU A 186 29.70 8.74 -14.57
C GLU A 186 28.82 8.16 -13.44
N ILE A 187 29.17 8.40 -12.18
CA ILE A 187 28.38 7.98 -11.02
C ILE A 187 27.09 8.79 -10.92
N ILE A 188 27.15 10.11 -11.14
CA ILE A 188 25.92 10.93 -11.21
C ILE A 188 25.04 10.48 -12.38
N ALA A 189 25.62 10.24 -13.55
CA ALA A 189 24.88 9.77 -14.72
C ALA A 189 24.18 8.42 -14.43
N LYS A 190 24.87 7.47 -13.81
CA LYS A 190 24.28 6.20 -13.35
C LYS A 190 23.13 6.44 -12.37
N TYR A 191 23.33 7.28 -11.36
CA TYR A 191 22.28 7.61 -10.39
C TYR A 191 21.06 8.24 -11.06
N LEU A 192 21.25 9.22 -11.94
CA LEU A 192 20.18 9.88 -12.71
C LEU A 192 19.46 8.91 -13.66
N SER A 193 20.16 7.92 -14.22
CA SER A 193 19.55 6.95 -15.14
C SER A 193 18.45 6.12 -14.50
N ILE A 194 18.50 5.88 -13.18
CA ILE A 194 17.43 5.20 -12.42
C ILE A 194 16.14 6.03 -12.49
N TYR A 195 16.26 7.35 -12.28
CA TYR A 195 15.14 8.28 -12.33
C TYR A 195 14.58 8.42 -13.74
N SER A 196 15.43 8.50 -14.76
CA SER A 196 15.00 8.52 -16.17
C SER A 196 14.29 7.22 -16.58
N GLY A 197 14.82 6.07 -16.16
CA GLY A 197 14.19 4.78 -16.40
C GLY A 197 12.83 4.64 -15.70
N SER A 198 12.74 5.06 -14.44
CA SER A 198 11.46 5.10 -13.71
C SER A 198 10.46 6.06 -14.38
N ASP A 199 10.91 7.21 -14.88
CA ASP A 199 10.05 8.15 -15.62
C ASP A 199 9.51 7.51 -16.91
N LEU A 200 10.32 6.73 -17.63
CA LEU A 200 9.86 6.03 -18.82
C LEU A 200 8.72 5.05 -18.48
N ILE A 201 8.86 4.25 -17.42
CA ILE A 201 7.81 3.33 -16.95
C ILE A 201 6.55 4.10 -16.61
N VAL A 202 6.66 5.14 -15.77
CA VAL A 202 5.49 5.91 -15.32
C VAL A 202 4.75 6.55 -16.50
N ASN A 203 5.46 7.12 -17.47
CA ASN A 203 4.81 7.71 -18.64
C ASN A 203 4.14 6.65 -19.52
N GLN A 204 4.75 5.48 -19.73
CA GLN A 204 4.11 4.39 -20.47
C GLN A 204 2.88 3.81 -19.77
N MET A 205 2.88 3.78 -18.42
CA MET A 205 1.69 3.38 -17.66
C MET A 205 0.57 4.43 -17.74
N LYS A 206 0.90 5.73 -17.77
CA LYS A 206 -0.10 6.78 -18.05
C LYS A 206 -0.69 6.62 -19.45
N ASP A 207 0.13 6.40 -20.47
CA ASP A 207 -0.35 6.14 -21.83
C ASP A 207 -1.27 4.90 -21.88
N SER A 208 -0.97 3.88 -21.06
CA SER A 208 -1.79 2.68 -20.92
C SER A 208 -3.14 2.97 -20.22
N VAL A 209 -3.20 3.91 -19.27
CA VAL A 209 -4.47 4.40 -18.71
C VAL A 209 -5.29 5.11 -19.79
N ASP A 210 -4.67 5.97 -20.60
CA ASP A 210 -5.35 6.70 -21.68
C ASP A 210 -5.93 5.74 -22.75
N LYS A 211 -5.25 4.61 -22.99
CA LYS A 211 -5.72 3.51 -23.84
C LYS A 211 -6.80 2.62 -23.21
N GLY A 212 -7.13 2.83 -21.93
CA GLY A 212 -8.10 2.01 -21.19
C GLY A 212 -7.56 0.64 -20.74
N LEU A 213 -6.25 0.43 -20.76
CA LEU A 213 -5.60 -0.82 -20.34
C LEU A 213 -5.43 -0.93 -18.81
N ILE A 214 -5.46 0.20 -18.11
CA ILE A 214 -5.33 0.29 -16.66
C ILE A 214 -6.51 1.11 -16.12
N ASP A 215 -7.24 0.55 -15.15
CA ASP A 215 -8.41 1.24 -14.55
C ASP A 215 -7.99 2.22 -13.46
N LEU A 216 -6.92 1.89 -12.74
CA LEU A 216 -6.31 2.76 -11.74
C LEU A 216 -4.80 2.59 -11.74
N PHE A 217 -4.09 3.68 -11.99
CA PHE A 217 -2.65 3.75 -11.87
C PHE A 217 -2.27 4.56 -10.63
N ILE A 218 -1.46 3.96 -9.76
CA ILE A 218 -0.98 4.59 -8.53
C ILE A 218 0.52 4.85 -8.66
N ILE A 219 0.92 6.10 -8.39
CA ILE A 219 2.32 6.51 -8.34
C ILE A 219 2.68 6.70 -6.86
N GLY A 220 3.52 5.77 -6.37
CA GLY A 220 4.05 5.72 -5.01
C GLY A 220 5.36 6.48 -4.84
N GLN A 221 5.78 6.62 -3.59
CA GLN A 221 7.05 7.25 -3.21
C GLN A 221 7.71 6.43 -2.10
N ASP A 222 8.88 5.85 -2.40
CA ASP A 222 9.77 5.26 -1.38
C ASP A 222 10.49 6.38 -0.60
N ASP A 223 11.32 6.00 0.38
CA ASP A 223 12.07 6.90 1.26
C ASP A 223 12.68 8.11 0.52
N THR A 224 12.33 9.30 1.00
CA THR A 224 12.59 10.56 0.29
C THR A 224 12.98 11.69 1.24
N TYR A 225 13.24 12.86 0.66
CA TYR A 225 13.35 14.13 1.36
C TYR A 225 12.59 15.22 0.61
N LYS A 226 12.22 16.29 1.31
CA LYS A 226 11.41 17.40 0.78
C LYS A 226 11.96 18.02 -0.51
N GLU A 227 13.26 18.31 -0.58
CA GLU A 227 13.89 18.97 -1.74
C GLU A 227 14.58 17.98 -2.69
N SER A 228 14.33 16.67 -2.51
CA SER A 228 15.04 15.62 -3.25
C SER A 228 14.55 15.45 -4.70
N ILE A 229 15.39 14.88 -5.55
CA ILE A 229 15.02 14.50 -6.92
C ILE A 229 13.75 13.62 -6.99
N THR A 230 13.57 12.68 -6.04
CA THR A 230 12.36 11.86 -5.94
C THR A 230 11.13 12.74 -5.69
N ASN A 231 11.24 13.75 -4.83
CA ASN A 231 10.12 14.66 -4.59
C ASN A 231 9.86 15.60 -5.77
N HIS A 232 10.90 15.98 -6.53
CA HIS A 232 10.72 16.67 -7.81
C HIS A 232 9.91 15.82 -8.82
N GLN A 233 10.18 14.51 -8.91
CA GLN A 233 9.36 13.61 -9.73
C GLN A 233 7.91 13.50 -9.22
N ILE A 234 7.70 13.35 -7.91
CA ILE A 234 6.34 13.35 -7.33
C ILE A 234 5.59 14.64 -7.67
N ASN A 235 6.21 15.80 -7.50
CA ASN A 235 5.60 17.09 -7.85
C ASN A 235 5.28 17.18 -9.35
N LYS A 236 6.16 16.66 -10.21
CA LYS A 236 5.91 16.51 -11.66
C LYS A 236 4.70 15.60 -11.93
N TYR A 237 4.44 14.57 -11.13
CA TYR A 237 3.30 13.68 -11.39
C TYR A 237 1.99 14.14 -10.74
N LEU A 238 2.06 14.93 -9.66
CA LEU A 238 0.87 15.50 -9.00
C LEU A 238 -0.01 16.33 -9.95
N GLN A 239 0.60 17.05 -10.90
CA GLN A 239 -0.12 17.82 -11.93
C GLN A 239 -0.94 16.95 -12.91
N TYR A 240 -0.69 15.64 -12.97
CA TYR A 240 -1.45 14.71 -13.80
C TYR A 240 -2.45 13.87 -12.99
N SER A 241 -2.58 14.14 -11.69
CA SER A 241 -3.47 13.37 -10.83
C SER A 241 -4.92 13.60 -11.22
N ASN A 242 -5.67 12.51 -11.36
CA ASN A 242 -7.10 12.46 -11.63
C ASN A 242 -7.71 11.20 -10.99
N GLU A 243 -8.94 10.84 -11.34
CA GLU A 243 -9.64 9.68 -10.79
C GLU A 243 -9.04 8.31 -11.18
N LYS A 244 -8.27 8.24 -12.29
CA LYS A 244 -7.60 7.04 -12.79
C LYS A 244 -6.08 7.05 -12.60
N ILE A 245 -5.46 8.20 -12.38
CA ILE A 245 -4.04 8.34 -12.09
C ILE A 245 -3.90 9.05 -10.75
N ILE A 246 -3.50 8.33 -9.70
CA ILE A 246 -3.40 8.89 -8.35
C ILE A 246 -1.95 8.88 -7.89
N VAL A 247 -1.46 10.04 -7.47
CA VAL A 247 -0.20 10.13 -6.73
C VAL A 247 -0.51 9.95 -5.25
N GLN A 248 -0.09 8.81 -4.71
CA GLN A 248 -0.24 8.47 -3.29
C GLN A 248 1.16 8.14 -2.78
N PRO A 249 1.84 9.09 -2.12
CA PRO A 249 3.14 8.81 -1.51
C PRO A 249 3.10 7.55 -0.64
N GLY A 250 4.25 6.92 -0.42
CA GLY A 250 4.33 5.63 0.26
C GLY A 250 4.67 4.47 -0.66
N ALA A 251 4.87 3.31 -0.06
CA ALA A 251 5.32 2.10 -0.73
C ALA A 251 4.61 0.87 -0.16
N ASP A 252 4.94 0.51 1.08
CA ASP A 252 4.50 -0.75 1.71
C ASP A 252 3.01 -0.78 2.08
N GLU A 253 2.36 0.38 2.16
CA GLU A 253 0.94 0.49 2.47
C GLU A 253 0.03 0.46 1.24
N LEU A 254 0.58 0.65 0.02
CA LEU A 254 -0.21 0.94 -1.17
C LEU A 254 -1.18 -0.19 -1.52
N THR A 255 -0.76 -1.45 -1.42
CA THR A 255 -1.65 -2.60 -1.67
C THR A 255 -2.81 -2.64 -0.68
N LYS A 256 -2.56 -2.34 0.60
CA LYS A 256 -3.62 -2.28 1.62
C LYS A 256 -4.61 -1.17 1.33
N LEU A 257 -4.11 0.00 0.91
CA LEU A 257 -4.97 1.12 0.51
C LEU A 257 -5.83 0.75 -0.70
N ILE A 258 -5.25 0.09 -1.72
CA ILE A 258 -5.99 -0.38 -2.91
C ILE A 258 -7.08 -1.38 -2.50
N LEU A 259 -6.78 -2.37 -1.65
CA LEU A 259 -7.78 -3.30 -1.12
C LEU A 259 -8.91 -2.57 -0.39
N ALA A 260 -8.56 -1.63 0.49
CA ALA A 260 -9.56 -0.82 1.19
C ALA A 260 -10.42 -0.02 0.20
N LYS A 261 -9.84 0.54 -0.87
CA LYS A 261 -10.55 1.27 -1.91
C LYS A 261 -11.52 0.39 -2.70
N ILE A 262 -11.10 -0.84 -3.05
CA ILE A 262 -11.97 -1.83 -3.71
C ILE A 262 -13.21 -2.09 -2.87
N ILE A 263 -13.02 -2.48 -1.60
CA ILE A 263 -14.14 -2.78 -0.70
C ILE A 263 -15.04 -1.56 -0.47
N ARG A 264 -14.45 -0.38 -0.34
CA ARG A 264 -15.22 0.87 -0.19
C ARG A 264 -16.13 1.10 -1.38
N ASN A 265 -15.62 0.93 -2.60
CA ASN A 265 -16.40 1.10 -3.82
C ASN A 265 -17.50 0.04 -3.98
N GLU A 266 -17.29 -1.19 -3.48
CA GLU A 266 -18.30 -2.26 -3.51
C GLU A 266 -19.41 -2.06 -2.48
N THR A 267 -19.09 -1.47 -1.32
CA THR A 267 -19.99 -1.43 -0.16
C THR A 267 -20.71 -0.09 0.02
N SER A 268 -20.20 1.01 -0.52
CA SER A 268 -20.77 2.35 -0.33
C SER A 268 -20.39 3.34 -1.43
N ASN A 269 -21.40 3.98 -2.03
CA ASN A 269 -21.18 5.11 -2.94
C ASN A 269 -20.95 6.45 -2.20
N TYR A 270 -21.09 6.48 -0.87
CA TYR A 270 -20.91 7.68 -0.05
C TYR A 270 -19.60 7.66 0.76
N PRO A 271 -18.99 8.84 1.00
CA PRO A 271 -17.82 8.95 1.85
C PRO A 271 -18.14 8.51 3.28
N LEU A 272 -17.20 7.80 3.91
CA LEU A 272 -17.25 7.50 5.33
C LEU A 272 -16.76 8.73 6.07
N ASP A 273 -17.52 9.15 7.07
CA ASP A 273 -17.09 10.22 7.96
C ASP A 273 -16.29 9.61 9.12
N ILE A 274 -15.07 10.09 9.34
CA ILE A 274 -14.24 9.77 10.51
C ILE A 274 -13.85 11.07 11.24
N ASN A 275 -13.67 11.00 12.54
CA ASN A 275 -13.05 12.07 13.31
C ASN A 275 -11.58 11.70 13.54
N LEU A 276 -10.69 12.32 12.76
CA LEU A 276 -9.26 12.09 12.84
C LEU A 276 -8.61 13.00 13.88
N ASN A 277 -8.04 12.40 14.92
CA ASN A 277 -7.36 13.08 16.01
C ASN A 277 -5.87 12.74 16.01
N TYR A 278 -5.05 13.64 16.53
CA TYR A 278 -3.62 13.45 16.72
C TYR A 278 -3.30 13.52 18.22
N THR A 279 -2.40 12.68 18.71
CA THR A 279 -1.97 12.75 20.12
C THR A 279 -1.15 14.02 20.38
N ASP A 280 -0.40 14.50 19.38
CA ASP A 280 0.26 15.81 19.39
C ASP A 280 0.04 16.55 18.06
N THR A 281 -0.65 17.71 18.11
CA THR A 281 -0.98 18.53 16.93
C THR A 281 0.18 19.39 16.43
N SER A 282 1.25 19.53 17.20
CA SER A 282 2.48 20.17 16.73
C SER A 282 3.29 19.19 15.89
N GLU A 283 3.46 17.95 16.38
CA GLU A 283 4.17 16.88 15.66
C GLU A 283 3.44 16.45 14.36
N SER A 284 2.14 16.72 14.22
CA SER A 284 1.40 16.40 12.99
C SER A 284 1.82 17.28 11.81
N LYS A 285 2.35 18.47 12.09
CA LYS A 285 2.80 19.45 11.09
C LYS A 285 4.24 19.24 10.65
N GLU A 286 4.99 18.43 11.40
CA GLU A 286 6.38 18.12 11.10
C GLU A 286 6.50 17.08 9.99
N ILE A 287 7.59 17.18 9.22
CA ILE A 287 8.00 16.20 8.21
C ILE A 287 8.87 15.16 8.92
N ARG A 288 8.41 13.91 8.95
CA ARG A 288 9.15 12.80 9.55
C ARG A 288 10.33 12.37 8.67
N ALA A 289 11.27 11.63 9.27
CA ALA A 289 12.36 11.05 8.50
C ALA A 289 11.81 10.16 7.37
N TYR A 290 12.47 10.23 6.21
CA TYR A 290 12.12 9.52 4.98
C TYR A 290 10.82 9.98 4.29
N GLU A 291 10.16 11.03 4.79
CA GLU A 291 8.98 11.63 4.18
C GLU A 291 9.31 12.98 3.51
N SER A 292 8.44 13.42 2.60
CA SER A 292 8.54 14.73 1.94
C SER A 292 7.46 15.73 2.38
N THR A 293 6.44 15.25 3.11
CA THR A 293 5.30 16.04 3.58
C THR A 293 5.00 15.80 5.05
N SER A 294 4.23 16.70 5.66
CA SER A 294 3.81 16.57 7.05
C SER A 294 2.89 15.37 7.25
N THR A 295 2.83 14.88 8.49
CA THR A 295 1.94 13.78 8.89
C THR A 295 0.48 14.11 8.57
N GLU A 296 0.03 15.34 8.83
CA GLU A 296 -1.35 15.77 8.55
C GLU A 296 -1.68 15.70 7.06
N LYS A 297 -0.77 16.19 6.21
CA LYS A 297 -0.96 16.18 4.75
C LYS A 297 -1.00 14.76 4.22
N ARG A 298 -0.17 13.88 4.78
CA ARG A 298 -0.15 12.45 4.46
C ARG A 298 -1.48 11.77 4.80
N ALA A 299 -2.01 12.06 6.00
CA ALA A 299 -3.29 11.54 6.42
C ALA A 299 -4.42 12.03 5.52
N ASP A 300 -4.47 13.33 5.20
CA ASP A 300 -5.46 13.90 4.29
C ASP A 300 -5.43 13.25 2.90
N GLN A 301 -4.24 12.98 2.36
CA GLN A 301 -4.08 12.24 1.10
C GLN A 301 -4.65 10.82 1.17
N ILE A 302 -4.38 10.08 2.25
CA ILE A 302 -4.95 8.74 2.46
C ILE A 302 -6.48 8.79 2.57
N LEU A 303 -7.03 9.76 3.29
CA LEU A 303 -8.47 9.94 3.41
C LEU A 303 -9.09 10.26 2.05
N GLN A 304 -8.48 11.14 1.26
CA GLN A 304 -8.91 11.45 -0.09
C GLN A 304 -8.86 10.22 -1.01
N PHE A 305 -7.79 9.43 -0.96
CA PHE A 305 -7.62 8.20 -1.74
C PHE A 305 -8.76 7.20 -1.48
N LEU A 306 -9.16 7.05 -0.21
CA LEU A 306 -10.20 6.13 0.24
C LEU A 306 -11.63 6.73 0.17
N ASN A 307 -11.76 7.97 -0.29
CA ASN A 307 -13.02 8.73 -0.26
C ASN A 307 -13.63 8.73 1.17
N ILE A 308 -12.83 9.15 2.14
CA ILE A 308 -13.19 9.31 3.55
C ILE A 308 -13.15 10.81 3.87
N LYS A 309 -14.14 11.29 4.62
CA LYS A 309 -14.22 12.69 5.08
C LYS A 309 -13.78 12.78 6.52
N ASN A 310 -12.91 13.75 6.80
CA ASN A 310 -12.62 14.15 8.17
C ASN A 310 -13.77 15.03 8.69
N ASN A 311 -14.51 14.54 9.68
CA ASN A 311 -15.65 15.18 10.32
C ASN A 311 -15.55 15.01 11.84
N THR A 312 -15.34 16.12 12.54
CA THR A 312 -15.17 16.15 14.01
C THR A 312 -16.40 15.69 14.79
N SER A 313 -17.57 15.65 14.15
CA SER A 313 -18.83 15.15 14.74
C SER A 313 -19.05 13.65 14.50
N SER A 314 -18.14 12.96 13.79
CA SER A 314 -18.28 11.52 13.55
C SER A 314 -18.09 10.70 14.83
N GLU A 315 -18.88 9.64 14.96
CA GLU A 315 -18.73 8.61 16.00
C GLU A 315 -17.66 7.57 15.66
N ASN A 316 -17.13 7.58 14.43
CA ASN A 316 -15.99 6.76 14.04
C ASN A 316 -14.70 7.53 14.30
N ILE A 317 -13.94 7.12 15.30
CA ILE A 317 -12.72 7.82 15.71
C ILE A 317 -11.48 7.10 15.18
N ALA A 318 -10.57 7.86 14.60
CA ALA A 318 -9.21 7.44 14.34
C ALA A 318 -8.25 8.35 15.08
N ILE A 319 -7.34 7.77 15.86
CA ILE A 319 -6.31 8.51 16.59
C ILE A 319 -4.96 8.16 15.99
N ILE A 320 -4.24 9.16 15.49
CA ILE A 320 -2.86 9.03 15.08
C ILE A 320 -1.98 9.32 16.30
N HIS A 321 -1.35 8.28 16.83
CA HIS A 321 -0.32 8.41 17.86
C HIS A 321 1.00 8.75 17.21
N ASN A 322 1.38 10.03 17.30
CA ASN A 322 2.53 10.58 16.58
C ASN A 322 3.64 11.09 17.51
N LYS A 323 3.51 10.95 18.82
CA LYS A 323 4.56 11.35 19.76
C LYS A 323 4.82 10.23 20.74
N ALA A 324 6.09 9.83 20.82
CA ALA A 324 6.49 8.78 21.74
C ALA A 324 6.15 9.15 23.18
N GLY A 325 5.63 8.15 23.90
CA GLY A 325 5.54 8.09 25.33
C GLY A 325 4.16 8.29 25.94
N THR A 326 4.06 8.01 27.24
CA THR A 326 2.81 8.07 28.01
C THR A 326 2.44 9.47 28.50
N SER A 327 2.58 10.52 27.68
CA SER A 327 2.14 11.84 28.14
C SER A 327 0.65 11.75 28.51
N GLU A 328 0.27 12.34 29.66
CA GLU A 328 -1.11 12.29 30.15
C GLU A 328 -2.10 12.77 29.07
N THR A 329 -1.69 13.74 28.27
CA THR A 329 -2.43 14.23 27.10
C THR A 329 -2.65 13.13 26.04
N SER A 330 -1.61 12.39 25.66
CA SER A 330 -1.71 11.33 24.64
C SER A 330 -2.62 10.20 25.12
N ILE A 331 -2.40 9.74 26.35
CA ILE A 331 -3.21 8.69 26.97
C ILE A 331 -4.67 9.13 27.10
N ASN A 332 -4.94 10.34 27.61
CA ASN A 332 -6.29 10.85 27.75
C ASN A 332 -7.00 11.00 26.39
N SER A 333 -6.28 11.36 25.33
CA SER A 333 -6.87 11.41 23.98
C SER A 333 -7.43 10.06 23.53
N ILE A 334 -6.79 8.96 23.92
CA ILE A 334 -7.25 7.59 23.63
C ILE A 334 -8.40 7.21 24.57
N TYR A 335 -8.21 7.37 25.88
CA TYR A 335 -9.20 6.98 26.90
C TYR A 335 -10.53 7.73 26.78
N ASN A 336 -10.50 9.00 26.38
CA ASN A 336 -11.72 9.79 26.17
C ASN A 336 -12.63 9.22 25.06
N ASN A 337 -12.09 8.35 24.20
CA ASN A 337 -12.80 7.77 23.08
C ASN A 337 -13.13 6.27 23.24
N VAL A 338 -12.77 5.60 24.35
CA VAL A 338 -12.98 4.14 24.51
C VAL A 338 -14.44 3.68 24.51
N ASN A 339 -15.38 4.61 24.73
CA ASN A 339 -16.82 4.36 24.70
C ASN A 339 -17.43 4.57 23.31
N LYS A 340 -16.62 4.98 22.32
CA LYS A 340 -17.09 5.23 20.95
C LYS A 340 -17.35 3.91 20.24
N LYS A 341 -18.31 3.94 19.31
CA LYS A 341 -18.73 2.75 18.55
C LYS A 341 -17.58 2.16 17.74
N TYR A 342 -16.75 3.03 17.17
CA TYR A 342 -15.56 2.65 16.45
C TYR A 342 -14.39 3.51 16.90
N LEU A 343 -13.34 2.86 17.39
CA LEU A 343 -12.09 3.48 17.78
C LEU A 343 -10.93 2.74 17.11
N SER A 344 -10.14 3.47 16.32
CA SER A 344 -8.89 2.98 15.76
C SER A 344 -7.71 3.81 16.24
N LEU A 345 -6.58 3.13 16.46
CA LEU A 345 -5.31 3.73 16.85
C LEU A 345 -4.28 3.45 15.76
N ILE A 346 -3.64 4.48 15.25
CA ILE A 346 -2.60 4.41 14.21
C ILE A 346 -1.31 4.88 14.86
N ASP A 347 -0.42 3.96 15.15
CA ASP A 347 0.81 4.19 15.90
C ASP A 347 1.99 4.44 14.97
N ILE A 348 2.37 5.71 14.86
CA ILE A 348 3.49 6.17 14.05
C ILE A 348 4.54 6.90 14.89
N ALA A 349 4.45 6.80 16.22
CA ALA A 349 5.33 7.49 17.14
C ALA A 349 6.79 7.09 16.93
N TYR A 350 7.02 5.82 16.58
CA TYR A 350 8.31 5.31 16.15
C TYR A 350 8.27 4.78 14.72
N ILE A 351 9.41 4.91 14.04
CA ILE A 351 9.61 4.31 12.72
C ILE A 351 9.80 2.80 12.90
N ASN A 352 9.07 2.00 12.11
CA ASN A 352 9.17 0.53 12.03
C ASN A 352 8.86 -0.24 13.33
N ARG A 353 8.18 0.38 14.31
CA ARG A 353 7.71 -0.31 15.51
C ARG A 353 6.59 0.47 16.19
N GLY A 354 5.72 -0.23 16.92
CA GLY A 354 4.79 0.42 17.85
C GLY A 354 5.49 0.99 19.08
N ASP A 355 4.85 1.96 19.72
CA ASP A 355 5.28 2.55 20.98
C ASP A 355 5.07 1.55 22.13
N PRO A 356 6.14 0.98 22.72
CA PRO A 356 6.00 0.01 23.80
C PRO A 356 5.33 0.62 25.03
N GLU A 357 5.40 1.94 25.21
CA GLU A 357 4.79 2.63 26.35
C GLU A 357 3.26 2.60 26.28
N LEU A 358 2.69 2.51 25.07
CA LEU A 358 1.25 2.27 24.90
C LEU A 358 0.80 0.91 25.43
N PHE A 359 1.70 -0.01 25.77
CA PHE A 359 1.37 -1.39 26.14
C PHE A 359 1.71 -1.78 27.58
N ILE A 360 2.17 -0.83 28.40
CA ILE A 360 2.58 -1.11 29.79
C ILE A 360 1.36 -1.46 30.68
N GLU A 361 0.27 -0.69 30.61
CA GLU A 361 -1.02 -1.02 31.26
C GLU A 361 -2.25 -0.55 30.46
N PRO A 362 -2.54 -1.14 29.29
CA PRO A 362 -3.39 -0.47 28.30
C PRO A 362 -4.82 -0.99 28.34
N SER A 363 -5.56 -0.61 29.38
CA SER A 363 -6.95 -1.05 29.54
C SER A 363 -7.88 -0.64 28.38
N PHE A 364 -7.46 0.30 27.53
CA PHE A 364 -8.14 0.69 26.29
C PHE A 364 -8.03 -0.31 25.14
N LEU A 365 -7.09 -1.26 25.13
CA LEU A 365 -6.88 -2.16 23.97
C LEU A 365 -8.12 -2.98 23.64
N LYS A 366 -8.86 -3.42 24.65
CA LYS A 366 -10.13 -4.17 24.47
C LYS A 366 -11.22 -3.35 23.78
N ASN A 367 -11.06 -2.03 23.74
CA ASN A 367 -11.99 -1.09 23.13
C ASN A 367 -11.55 -0.69 21.72
N LEU A 368 -10.37 -1.09 21.25
CA LEU A 368 -9.92 -0.81 19.90
C LEU A 368 -10.61 -1.74 18.90
N ASN A 369 -11.15 -1.16 17.84
CA ASN A 369 -11.64 -1.87 16.66
C ASN A 369 -10.51 -2.08 15.63
N GLY A 370 -9.48 -1.24 15.67
CA GLY A 370 -8.31 -1.36 14.82
C GLY A 370 -7.06 -0.78 15.47
N TYR A 371 -5.93 -1.42 15.21
CA TYR A 371 -4.60 -0.95 15.58
C TYR A 371 -3.70 -1.12 14.35
N SER A 372 -2.93 -0.09 14.01
CA SER A 372 -1.93 -0.14 12.94
C SER A 372 -0.60 0.41 13.39
#